data_AF-A0A924UXI1-F1
#
_entry.id   AF-A0A924UXI1-F1
#
_cell.length_a   1.000
_cell.length_b   1.000
_cell.length_c   1.000
_cell.angle_alpha   90.00
_cell.angle_beta   90.00
_cell.angle_gamma   90.00
#
_symmetry.space_group_name_H-M   'P 1'
#
loop_
_entity.id
_entity.type
_entity.pdbx_description
1 polymer ?
#
loop_
_entity_poly.entity_id
_entity_poly.type
_entity_poly.pdbx_seq_one_letter_code
_entity_poly.pdbx_strand_id
1 'polypeptide(L)'
;MKEQFYAYIQNLQDQICKGLEAVEGQAKFREDLWERPEGGGGRTRVIENGQVFEKGGVNISAVHGKLPEAMQKMFNVGEADFFACGLSLVMHPKSPMTPTVHANWRYFEMYDDNG
;
A
#
# COMPACT_ATOMS: atom_id res chain seq x y z
N MET A 1 4.24 -5.85 16.41
CA MET A 1 4.07 -4.57 15.68
C MET A 1 3.46 -4.78 14.30
N LYS A 2 3.87 -5.80 13.53
CA LYS A 2 3.27 -6.18 12.23
C LYS A 2 1.74 -6.11 12.15
N GLU A 3 1.03 -6.80 13.04
CA GLU A 3 -0.44 -6.87 12.98
C GLU A 3 -1.08 -5.51 13.26
N GLN A 4 -0.54 -4.77 14.23
CA GLN A 4 -1.00 -3.44 14.60
C GLN A 4 -0.82 -2.44 13.46
N PHE A 5 0.35 -2.43 12.82
CA PHE A 5 0.62 -1.54 11.69
C PHE A 5 -0.23 -1.91 10.47
N TYR A 6 -0.42 -3.21 10.20
CA TYR A 6 -1.25 -3.65 9.08
C TYR A 6 -2.73 -3.25 9.26
N ALA A 7 -3.28 -3.45 10.46
CA ALA A 7 -4.63 -2.99 10.79
C ALA A 7 -4.76 -1.46 10.67
N TYR A 8 -3.74 -0.72 11.12
CA TYR A 8 -3.68 0.74 10.97
C TYR A 8 -3.76 1.16 9.50
N ILE A 9 -2.94 0.60 8.60
CA ILE A 9 -2.96 1.01 7.19
C ILE A 9 -4.23 0.57 6.46
N GLN A 10 -4.86 -0.54 6.85
CA GLN A 10 -6.17 -0.94 6.32
C GLN A 10 -7.22 0.12 6.64
N ASN A 11 -7.29 0.53 7.91
CA ASN A 11 -8.21 1.58 8.33
C ASN A 11 -7.88 2.93 7.67
N LEU A 12 -6.59 3.28 7.55
CA LEU A 12 -6.15 4.50 6.89
C LEU A 12 -6.56 4.53 5.40
N GLN A 13 -6.43 3.42 4.68
CA GLN A 13 -6.90 3.32 3.29
C GLN A 13 -8.42 3.54 3.21
N ASP A 14 -9.19 2.95 4.12
CA ASP A 14 -10.64 3.14 4.17
C ASP A 14 -11.02 4.60 4.43
N GLN A 15 -10.34 5.26 5.37
CA GLN A 15 -10.56 6.67 5.69
C GLN A 15 -10.20 7.59 4.50
N ILE A 16 -9.02 7.38 3.90
CA ILE A 16 -8.56 8.18 2.75
C ILE A 16 -9.51 8.01 1.57
N CYS A 17 -9.85 6.77 1.19
CA CYS A 17 -10.77 6.51 0.08
C CYS A 17 -12.13 7.16 0.33
N LYS A 18 -12.70 7.01 1.53
CA LYS A 18 -13.98 7.64 1.89
C LYS A 18 -13.93 9.16 1.81
N GLY A 19 -12.84 9.78 2.29
CA GLY A 19 -12.66 11.23 2.23
C GLY A 19 -12.55 11.74 0.80
N LEU A 20 -11.79 11.06 -0.06
CA LEU A 20 -11.63 11.41 -1.47
C LEU A 20 -12.95 11.24 -2.24
N GLU A 21 -13.68 10.14 -2.01
CA GLU A 21 -14.99 9.91 -2.65
C GLU A 21 -16.05 10.93 -2.25
N ALA A 22 -15.98 11.48 -1.04
CA ALA A 22 -16.89 12.53 -0.59
C ALA A 22 -16.69 13.84 -1.35
N VAL A 23 -15.45 14.13 -1.78
CA VAL A 23 -15.12 15.30 -2.62
C VAL A 23 -15.45 15.03 -4.09
N GLU A 24 -15.24 13.81 -4.57
CA GLU A 24 -15.47 13.39 -5.95
C GLU A 24 -16.96 13.34 -6.34
N GLY A 25 -17.81 12.78 -5.49
CA GLY A 25 -19.25 12.70 -5.71
C GLY A 25 -19.70 11.55 -6.63
N GLN A 26 -19.21 11.48 -7.87
CA GLN A 26 -19.68 10.51 -8.88
C GLN A 26 -18.82 9.24 -8.99
N ALA A 27 -17.51 9.38 -9.19
CA ALA A 27 -16.62 8.22 -9.29
C ALA A 27 -16.37 7.60 -7.91
N LYS A 28 -16.11 6.29 -7.92
CA LYS A 28 -15.83 5.48 -6.72
C LYS A 28 -14.55 4.68 -6.92
N PHE A 29 -13.88 4.33 -5.82
CA PHE A 29 -12.75 3.43 -5.89
C PHE A 29 -13.22 2.02 -6.28
N ARG A 30 -12.64 1.47 -7.35
CA ARG A 30 -12.70 0.06 -7.67
C ARG A 30 -11.65 -0.67 -6.83
N GLU A 31 -12.11 -1.63 -6.05
CA GLU A 31 -11.25 -2.50 -5.26
C GLU A 31 -10.82 -3.73 -6.04
N ASP A 32 -9.56 -4.10 -5.87
CA ASP A 32 -8.97 -5.33 -6.36
C ASP A 32 -8.13 -5.97 -5.24
N LEU A 33 -8.59 -7.13 -4.77
CA LEU A 33 -7.90 -7.94 -3.77
C LEU A 33 -7.06 -8.97 -4.51
N TRP A 34 -5.79 -9.06 -4.14
CA TRP A 34 -4.86 -9.96 -4.79
C TRP A 34 -3.95 -10.63 -3.77
N GLU A 35 -3.48 -11.82 -4.14
CA GLU A 35 -2.57 -12.63 -3.33
C GLU A 35 -1.27 -12.85 -4.10
N ARG A 36 -0.18 -13.00 -3.37
CA ARG A 36 1.14 -13.30 -3.93
C ARG A 36 1.45 -14.77 -3.69
N PRO A 37 1.79 -15.57 -4.73
CA PRO A 37 2.13 -16.99 -4.55
C PRO A 37 3.27 -17.24 -3.55
N GLU A 38 4.21 -16.30 -3.45
CA GLU A 38 5.37 -16.38 -2.55
C GLU A 38 5.07 -15.91 -1.11
N GLY A 39 3.85 -15.45 -0.84
CA GLY A 39 3.42 -15.02 0.49
C GLY A 39 2.86 -13.60 0.55
N GLY A 40 1.68 -13.48 1.18
CA GLY A 40 0.96 -12.23 1.39
C GLY A 40 0.10 -11.80 0.21
N GLY A 41 -0.06 -10.49 0.01
CA GLY A 41 -0.96 -9.92 -0.99
C GLY A 41 -1.19 -8.43 -0.80
N GLY A 42 -2.33 -7.94 -1.28
CA GLY A 42 -2.69 -6.55 -1.13
C GLY A 42 -4.13 -6.22 -1.53
N ARG A 43 -4.48 -4.96 -1.28
CA ARG A 43 -5.76 -4.35 -1.66
C ARG A 43 -5.46 -3.09 -2.43
N THR A 44 -5.65 -3.18 -3.73
CA THR A 44 -5.50 -2.08 -4.67
C THR A 44 -6.83 -1.36 -4.78
N ARG A 45 -6.85 -0.03 -4.63
CA ARG A 45 -8.05 0.77 -4.89
C ARG A 45 -7.73 1.87 -5.87
N VAL A 46 -8.44 1.85 -7.00
CA VAL A 46 -8.23 2.80 -8.10
C VAL A 46 -9.50 3.58 -8.37
N ILE A 47 -9.37 4.88 -8.55
CA ILE A 47 -10.45 5.76 -9.01
C ILE A 47 -10.00 6.42 -10.32
N GLU A 48 -10.87 6.42 -11.33
CA GLU A 48 -10.56 6.89 -12.68
C GLU A 48 -11.77 7.59 -13.28
N ASN A 49 -11.52 8.51 -14.21
CA ASN A 49 -12.53 9.20 -15.00
C ASN A 49 -13.56 9.97 -14.14
N GLY A 50 -13.10 10.52 -13.03
CA GLY A 50 -13.91 11.36 -12.16
C GLY A 50 -14.08 12.80 -12.66
N GLN A 51 -14.91 13.54 -11.93
CA GLN A 51 -15.08 14.97 -12.06
C GLN A 51 -13.92 15.73 -11.38
N VAL A 52 -13.47 15.28 -10.20
CA VAL A 52 -12.39 15.92 -9.45
C VAL A 52 -11.06 15.20 -9.71
N PHE A 53 -11.05 13.88 -9.65
CA PHE A 53 -9.85 13.07 -9.89
C PHE A 53 -9.87 12.49 -11.31
N GLU A 54 -8.85 12.82 -12.10
CA GLU A 54 -8.65 12.18 -13.41
C GLU A 54 -8.29 10.70 -13.21
N LYS A 55 -7.33 10.45 -12.30
CA LYS A 55 -6.88 9.11 -11.92
C LYS A 55 -6.24 9.14 -10.54
N GLY A 56 -6.44 8.09 -9.75
CA GLY A 56 -5.84 7.97 -8.44
C GLY A 56 -5.78 6.54 -7.96
N GLY A 57 -4.82 6.26 -7.09
CA GLY A 57 -4.65 4.97 -6.45
C GLY A 57 -4.32 5.14 -4.98
N VAL A 58 -4.97 4.35 -4.13
CA VAL A 58 -4.64 4.23 -2.70
C VAL A 58 -4.50 2.75 -2.44
N ASN A 59 -3.27 2.26 -2.32
CA ASN A 59 -2.95 0.84 -2.33
C ASN A 59 -2.32 0.43 -1.01
N ILE A 60 -2.71 -0.74 -0.50
CA ILE A 60 -1.99 -1.40 0.58
C ILE A 60 -1.45 -2.74 0.11
N SER A 61 -0.32 -3.14 0.67
CA SER A 61 0.20 -4.50 0.56
C SER A 61 0.76 -4.97 1.89
N ALA A 62 0.74 -6.29 2.08
CA ALA A 62 1.44 -6.99 3.14
C ALA A 62 2.01 -8.27 2.55
N VAL A 63 3.33 -8.34 2.43
CA VAL A 63 4.06 -9.46 1.83
C VAL A 63 5.04 -10.02 2.83
N HIS A 64 5.30 -11.31 2.72
CA HIS A 64 6.25 -12.03 3.54
C HIS A 64 6.91 -13.14 2.74
N GLY A 65 7.98 -13.70 3.28
CA GLY A 65 8.70 -14.82 2.69
C GLY A 65 10.18 -14.77 3.02
N LYS A 66 10.98 -15.50 2.25
CA LYS A 66 12.44 -15.49 2.36
C LYS A 66 13.01 -14.16 1.88
N LEU A 67 13.94 -13.59 2.65
CA LEU A 67 14.63 -12.36 2.28
C LEU A 67 15.44 -12.61 1.00
N PRO A 68 15.33 -11.78 -0.06
CA PRO A 68 16.10 -11.99 -1.29
C PRO A 68 17.61 -11.97 -1.05
N GLU A 69 18.39 -12.81 -1.74
CA GLU A 69 19.85 -12.90 -1.57
C GLU A 69 20.57 -11.54 -1.69
N ALA A 70 20.10 -10.68 -2.60
CA ALA A 70 20.66 -9.34 -2.76
C ALA A 70 20.51 -8.48 -1.48
N MET A 71 19.37 -8.61 -0.79
CA MET A 71 19.11 -7.94 0.49
C MET A 71 19.88 -8.60 1.63
N GLN A 72 20.00 -9.92 1.65
CA GLN A 72 20.84 -10.64 2.62
C GLN A 72 22.29 -10.14 2.57
N LYS A 73 22.87 -10.05 1.35
CA LYS A 73 24.22 -9.49 1.13
C LYS A 73 24.32 -8.02 1.53
N MET A 74 23.30 -7.22 1.24
CA MET A 74 23.29 -5.80 1.57
C MET A 74 23.22 -5.55 3.09
N PHE A 75 22.43 -6.33 3.81
CA PHE A 75 22.29 -6.22 5.26
C PHE A 75 23.33 -7.04 6.04
N ASN A 76 24.19 -7.80 5.34
CA ASN A 76 25.16 -8.71 5.94
C ASN A 76 24.53 -9.68 6.95
N VAL A 77 23.40 -10.27 6.55
CA VAL A 77 22.67 -11.29 7.31
C VAL A 77 22.70 -12.62 6.57
N GLY A 78 22.51 -13.72 7.32
CA GLY A 78 22.34 -15.06 6.76
C GLY A 78 20.96 -15.27 6.15
N GLU A 79 20.50 -16.53 6.11
CA GLU A 79 19.10 -16.80 5.79
C GLU A 79 18.19 -16.08 6.79
N ALA A 80 17.22 -15.36 6.27
CA ALA A 80 16.29 -14.59 7.06
C ALA A 80 14.93 -14.59 6.38
N ASP A 81 13.87 -14.59 7.20
CA ASP A 81 12.52 -14.31 6.74
C ASP A 81 12.21 -12.83 6.91
N PHE A 82 11.28 -12.30 6.12
CA PHE A 82 10.88 -10.92 6.21
C PHE A 82 9.36 -10.76 6.20
N PHE A 83 8.92 -9.64 6.76
CA PHE A 83 7.59 -9.10 6.58
C PHE A 83 7.68 -7.63 6.19
N ALA A 84 6.94 -7.25 5.14
CA ALA A 84 6.83 -5.87 4.69
C ALA A 84 5.37 -5.53 4.45
N CYS A 85 4.90 -4.43 5.00
CA CYS A 85 3.59 -3.89 4.64
C CYS A 85 3.62 -2.37 4.49
N GLY A 86 2.63 -1.83 3.80
CA GLY A 86 2.53 -0.38 3.68
C GLY A 86 1.34 0.08 2.86
N LEU A 87 1.05 1.37 3.02
CA LEU A 87 0.12 2.14 2.20
C LEU A 87 0.91 3.04 1.27
N SER A 88 0.51 3.09 0.00
CA SER A 88 1.04 4.03 -0.98
C SER A 88 -0.10 4.66 -1.75
N LEU A 89 -0.05 5.96 -1.98
CA LEU A 89 -1.04 6.64 -2.80
C LEU A 89 -0.43 7.63 -3.77
N VAL A 90 -1.10 7.79 -4.91
CA VAL A 90 -0.89 8.88 -5.86
C VAL A 90 -2.26 9.33 -6.33
N MET A 91 -2.54 10.62 -6.26
CA MET A 91 -3.80 11.21 -6.72
C MET A 91 -3.52 12.30 -7.75
N HIS A 92 -4.12 12.17 -8.94
CA HIS A 92 -4.07 13.16 -10.01
C HIS A 92 -5.43 13.84 -10.16
N PRO A 93 -5.57 15.09 -9.69
CA PRO A 93 -6.74 15.90 -9.95
C PRO A 93 -6.87 16.26 -11.43
N LYS A 94 -8.10 16.45 -11.89
CA LYS A 94 -8.41 16.88 -13.26
C LYS A 94 -8.15 18.36 -13.50
N SER A 95 -8.29 19.17 -12.46
CA SER A 95 -8.02 20.61 -12.52
C SER A 95 -6.51 20.86 -12.44
N PRO A 96 -5.91 21.63 -13.37
CA PRO A 96 -4.49 21.98 -13.32
C PRO A 96 -4.14 22.87 -12.11
N MET A 97 -5.14 23.46 -11.45
CA MET A 97 -4.95 24.30 -10.26
C MET A 97 -4.94 23.49 -8.96
N THR A 98 -5.19 22.18 -9.02
CA THR A 98 -5.13 21.28 -7.85
C THR A 98 -3.91 20.36 -8.00
N PRO A 99 -3.00 20.31 -7.02
CA PRO A 99 -1.75 19.58 -7.17
C PRO A 99 -1.95 18.07 -7.14
N THR A 100 -1.10 17.35 -7.88
CA THR A 100 -0.90 15.92 -7.66
C THR A 100 -0.27 15.71 -6.28
N VAL A 101 -0.74 14.70 -5.55
CA VAL A 101 -0.18 14.32 -4.25
C VAL A 101 0.28 12.87 -4.25
N HIS A 102 1.37 12.62 -3.52
CA HIS A 102 1.88 11.29 -3.24
C HIS A 102 2.14 11.17 -1.74
N ALA A 103 1.80 10.02 -1.16
CA ALA A 103 2.14 9.71 0.23
C ALA A 103 2.39 8.21 0.41
N ASN A 104 3.23 7.88 1.39
CA ASN A 104 3.64 6.51 1.65
C ASN A 104 3.94 6.27 3.14
N TRP A 105 3.43 5.17 3.68
CA TRP A 105 3.75 4.65 5.01
C TRP A 105 4.12 3.19 4.89
N ARG A 106 5.26 2.79 5.44
CA ARG A 106 5.77 1.42 5.36
C ARG A 106 6.30 0.95 6.70
N TYR A 107 6.14 -0.35 6.91
CA TYR A 107 6.70 -1.10 8.03
C TYR A 107 7.43 -2.31 7.48
N PHE A 108 8.60 -2.59 8.04
CA PHE A 108 9.46 -3.69 7.64
C PHE A 108 10.08 -4.32 8.89
N GLU A 109 10.03 -5.64 8.99
CA GLU A 109 10.72 -6.42 10.01
C GLU A 109 11.34 -7.68 9.39
N MET A 110 12.42 -8.16 9.98
CA MET A 110 13.13 -9.39 9.58
C MET A 110 13.23 -10.31 10.79
N TYR A 111 13.30 -11.61 10.51
CA TYR A 111 13.41 -12.66 11.50
C TYR A 111 14.64 -13.51 11.18
N ASP A 112 15.42 -13.85 12.19
CA ASP A 112 16.47 -14.87 12.08
C ASP A 112 15.92 -16.25 12.47
N ASP A 113 16.78 -17.27 12.49
CA ASP A 113 16.39 -18.65 12.82
C ASP A 113 15.77 -18.81 14.22
N ASN A 114 15.96 -17.84 15.12
CA ASN A 114 15.42 -17.85 16.48
C ASN A 114 14.10 -17.10 16.63
N GLY A 115 13.60 -16.46 15.56
CA GLY A 115 12.37 -15.66 15.55
C GLY A 115 12.60 -14.18 15.78
#